data_AF-A0A832JZP0-F1
#
_entry.id   AF-A0A832JZP0-F1
#
_cell.length_a   1.000
_cell.length_b   1.000
_cell.length_c   1.000
_cell.angle_alpha   90.00
_cell.angle_beta   90.00
_cell.angle_gamma   90.00
#
_symmetry.space_group_name_H-M   'P 1'
#
loop_
_entity.id
_entity.type
_entity.pdbx_description
1 polymer ?
#
loop_
_entity_poly.entity_id
_entity_poly.type
_entity_poly.pdbx_seq_one_letter_code
_entity_poly.pdbx_strand_id
1 'polypeptide(L)' 'DKLALIAPRTVYVQAKTYYGGGEWYTLDLDYKRIARILRQAGYTGYVTLEFEGKEEPDTAVPKSLAMLREAFQT' A
#
# COMPACT_ATOMS: atom_id res chain seq x y z
N ASP A 1 8.97 -4.09 11.80
CA ASP A 1 8.68 -4.29 13.23
C ASP A 1 7.77 -3.20 13.80
N LYS A 2 8.05 -1.90 13.58
CA LYS A 2 7.16 -0.80 13.99
C LYS A 2 5.71 -0.92 13.49
N LEU A 3 5.51 -1.28 12.22
CA LEU A 3 4.17 -1.45 11.65
C LEU A 3 3.34 -2.52 12.39
N ALA A 4 3.94 -3.66 12.73
CA ALA A 4 3.25 -4.73 13.45
C ALA A 4 2.84 -4.32 14.87
N LEU A 5 3.61 -3.43 15.52
CA LEU A 5 3.28 -2.91 16.85
C LEU A 5 2.03 -2.02 16.84
N ILE A 6 1.77 -1.30 15.75
CA ILE A 6 0.62 -0.40 15.62
C ILE A 6 -0.56 -1.03 14.87
N ALA A 7 -0.35 -2.12 14.13
CA ALA A 7 -1.38 -2.77 13.31
C ALA A 7 -2.68 -3.10 14.08
N PRO A 8 -2.65 -3.63 15.34
CA PRO A 8 -3.87 -3.92 16.09
C PRO A 8 -4.71 -2.69 16.48
N ARG A 9 -4.16 -1.48 16.37
CA ARG A 9 -4.84 -0.20 16.67
C ARG A 9 -5.14 0.59 15.40
N THR A 10 -4.89 0.02 14.23
CA THR A 10 -5.03 0.72 12.95
C THR A 10 -6.50 0.89 12.61
N VAL A 11 -6.91 2.13 12.36
CA VAL A 11 -8.27 2.49 11.93
C VAL A 11 -8.34 2.86 10.45
N TYR A 12 -7.21 3.20 9.84
CA TYR A 12 -7.12 3.67 8.46
C TYR A 12 -5.75 3.30 7.86
N VAL A 13 -5.75 2.91 6.58
CA VAL A 13 -4.54 2.53 5.83
C VAL A 13 -4.47 3.31 4.53
N GLN A 14 -3.35 4.01 4.32
CA GLN A 14 -2.93 4.55 3.03
C GLN A 14 -1.77 3.71 2.49
N ALA A 15 -1.92 3.24 1.26
CA ALA A 15 -0.90 2.50 0.52
C ALA A 15 -0.32 3.40 -0.57
N LYS A 16 0.92 3.86 -0.36
CA LYS A 16 1.62 4.78 -1.26
C LYS A 16 2.33 4.06 -2.41
N THR A 17 2.15 4.52 -3.64
CA THR A 17 2.83 3.94 -4.82
C THR A 17 3.48 5.01 -5.66
N TYR A 18 4.55 4.62 -6.39
CA TYR A 18 5.54 5.55 -6.93
C TYR A 18 5.95 5.22 -8.38
N TYR A 19 5.03 4.73 -9.22
CA TYR A 19 5.33 4.51 -10.64
C TYR A 19 5.80 5.83 -11.30
N GLY A 20 6.90 5.78 -12.07
CA GLY A 20 7.58 6.96 -12.58
C GLY A 20 8.53 7.65 -11.58
N GLY A 21 8.72 7.08 -10.39
CA GLY A 21 9.48 7.67 -9.29
C GLY A 21 8.61 8.59 -8.42
N GLY A 22 8.96 8.70 -7.14
CA GLY A 22 8.22 9.54 -6.20
C GLY A 22 8.54 11.02 -6.32
N GLU A 23 7.62 11.86 -5.80
CA GLU A 23 7.77 13.31 -5.81
C GLU A 23 9.08 13.77 -5.14
N TRP A 24 9.31 13.27 -3.93
CA TRP A 24 10.49 13.58 -3.11
C TRP A 24 11.44 12.39 -2.94
N TYR A 25 10.88 11.18 -2.81
CA TYR A 25 11.62 9.93 -2.68
C TYR A 25 10.75 8.76 -3.15
N THR A 26 11.39 7.68 -3.58
CA THR A 26 10.73 6.41 -3.92
C THR A 26 11.01 5.42 -2.81
N LEU A 27 9.97 4.85 -2.21
CA LEU A 27 10.10 3.75 -1.27
C LEU A 27 9.90 2.41 -1.99
N ASP A 28 10.78 1.47 -1.69
CA ASP A 28 10.56 0.06 -2.01
C ASP A 28 9.76 -0.58 -0.86
N LEU A 29 8.49 -0.89 -1.12
CA LEU A 29 7.54 -1.37 -0.13
C LEU A 29 7.09 -2.80 -0.44
N ASP A 30 7.40 -3.71 0.47
CA ASP A 30 6.93 -5.11 0.40
C ASP A 30 5.46 -5.19 0.85
N TYR A 31 4.56 -4.98 -0.11
CA TYR A 31 3.12 -5.04 0.11
C TYR A 31 2.61 -6.42 0.52
N LYS A 32 3.27 -7.51 0.10
CA LYS A 32 2.90 -8.87 0.52
C LYS A 32 3.19 -9.09 2.00
N ARG A 33 4.30 -8.55 2.51
CA ARG A 33 4.58 -8.53 3.96
C ARG A 33 3.62 -7.62 4.72
N ILE A 34 3.35 -6.42 4.20
CA ILE A 34 2.42 -5.47 4.84
C ILE A 34 1.01 -6.08 4.96
N ALA A 35 0.50 -6.69 3.88
CA ALA A 35 -0.80 -7.35 3.87
C ALA A 35 -0.89 -8.47 4.91
N ARG A 36 0.17 -9.30 5.04
CA ARG A 36 0.24 -10.33 6.09
C ARG A 36 0.14 -9.75 7.50
N ILE A 37 0.83 -8.64 7.78
CA ILE A 37 0.79 -7.97 9.09
C ILE A 37 -0.62 -7.46 9.39
N LEU A 38 -1.24 -6.75 8.45
CA LEU A 38 -2.59 -6.21 8.62
C LEU A 38 -3.63 -7.33 8.80
N ARG A 39 -3.51 -8.43 8.05
CA ARG A 39 -4.35 -9.61 8.20
C ARG A 39 -4.19 -10.27 9.58
N GLN A 40 -2.95 -10.45 10.04
CA GLN A 40 -2.68 -11.01 11.38
C GLN A 40 -3.22 -10.13 12.51
N ALA A 41 -3.27 -8.82 12.30
CA ALA A 41 -3.86 -7.87 13.24
C ALA A 41 -5.40 -7.81 13.17
N GLY A 42 -6.05 -8.54 12.24
CA GLY A 42 -7.50 -8.53 12.07
C GLY A 42 -8.05 -7.25 11.45
N TYR A 43 -7.24 -6.49 10.71
CA TYR A 43 -7.71 -5.28 10.03
C TYR A 43 -8.71 -5.62 8.92
N THR A 44 -9.89 -5.03 8.98
CA THR A 44 -10.99 -5.23 8.00
C THR A 44 -11.41 -3.95 7.29
N GLY A 45 -10.73 -2.83 7.56
CA GLY A 45 -11.00 -1.55 6.92
C GLY A 45 -10.46 -1.46 5.49
N TYR A 46 -10.68 -0.31 4.85
CA TYR A 46 -10.20 -0.05 3.51
C TYR A 46 -8.68 0.18 3.47
N VAL A 47 -8.02 -0.41 2.46
CA VAL A 47 -6.66 -0.06 2.06
C VAL A 47 -6.77 0.94 0.92
N THR A 48 -6.55 2.22 1.22
CA THR A 48 -6.75 3.31 0.27
C THR A 48 -5.46 3.57 -0.52
N LEU A 49 -5.53 3.56 -1.84
CA LEU A 49 -4.40 3.95 -2.68
C LEU A 49 -4.11 5.45 -2.53
N GLU A 50 -2.86 5.78 -2.28
CA GLU A 50 -2.31 7.13 -2.40
C GLU A 50 -1.23 7.11 -3.48
N PHE A 51 -1.50 7.72 -4.64
CA PHE A 51 -0.54 7.73 -5.74
C PHE A 51 0.32 9.00 -5.66
N GLU A 52 1.64 8.82 -5.50
CA GLU A 52 2.64 9.90 -5.40
C GLU A 52 3.74 9.73 -6.47
N GLY A 53 3.44 8.98 -7.52
CA GLY A 53 4.35 8.75 -8.65
C GLY A 53 4.26 9.84 -9.71
N LYS A 54 5.32 9.96 -10.52
CA LYS A 54 5.41 10.92 -11.64
C LYS A 54 4.94 10.37 -12.99
N GLU A 55 4.63 9.07 -13.07
CA GLU A 55 4.00 8.51 -14.27
C GLU A 55 2.57 9.04 -14.40
N GLU A 56 2.07 9.17 -15.64
CA GLU A 56 0.71 9.62 -15.94
C GLU A 56 -0.35 8.87 -15.08
N PRO A 57 -1.23 9.58 -14.35
CA PRO A 57 -2.16 8.95 -13.42
C PRO A 57 -3.08 7.91 -14.08
N ASP A 58 -3.52 8.17 -15.31
CA ASP A 58 -4.43 7.27 -16.05
C ASP A 58 -3.80 5.91 -16.36
N THR A 59 -2.47 5.80 -16.39
CA THR A 59 -1.76 4.53 -16.56
C THR A 59 -1.25 3.98 -15.23
N ALA A 60 -0.79 4.85 -14.34
CA ALA A 60 -0.12 4.46 -13.11
C ALA A 60 -1.09 4.02 -12.01
N VAL A 61 -2.23 4.70 -11.86
CA VAL A 61 -3.24 4.35 -10.84
C VAL A 61 -3.79 2.92 -11.07
N PRO A 62 -4.17 2.50 -12.30
CA PRO A 62 -4.56 1.11 -12.55
C PRO A 62 -3.46 0.09 -12.20
N LYS A 63 -2.18 0.37 -12.51
CA LYS A 63 -1.05 -0.49 -12.14
C LYS A 63 -0.91 -0.62 -10.62
N SER A 64 -1.01 0.49 -9.90
CA SER A 64 -0.98 0.51 -8.44
C SER A 64 -2.12 -0.30 -7.84
N LEU A 65 -3.35 -0.13 -8.35
CA LEU A 65 -4.49 -0.93 -7.91
C LEU A 65 -4.31 -2.41 -8.20
N ALA A 66 -3.75 -2.80 -9.35
CA ALA A 66 -3.47 -4.19 -9.67
C ALA A 66 -2.45 -4.81 -8.71
N MET A 67 -1.34 -4.10 -8.44
CA MET A 67 -0.31 -4.54 -7.49
C MET A 67 -0.86 -4.67 -6.06
N LEU A 68 -1.65 -3.70 -5.59
CA LEU A 68 -2.29 -3.77 -4.28
C LEU A 68 -3.33 -4.89 -4.22
N ARG A 69 -4.13 -5.08 -5.28
CA ARG A 69 -5.07 -6.21 -5.35
C ARG A 69 -4.34 -7.54 -5.27
N GLU A 70 -3.23 -7.73 -5.98
CA GLU A 70 -2.43 -8.96 -5.89
C GLU A 70 -1.89 -9.18 -4.48
N ALA A 71 -1.37 -8.13 -3.83
CA ALA A 71 -0.78 -8.25 -2.51
C ALA A 71 -1.81 -8.54 -1.40
N PHE A 72 -3.04 -8.06 -1.56
CA PHE A 72 -4.13 -8.19 -0.59
C PHE A 72 -5.19 -9.23 -0.99
N GLN A 73 -5.04 -9.89 -2.15
CA GLN A 73 -5.80 -11.07 -2.52
C GLN A 73 -5.43 -12.21 -1.57
N THR A 74 -6.45 -12.96 -1.16
CA THR A 74 -6.37 -13.94 -0.07
C THR A 74 -5.66 -15.21 -0.47
#